data_AF-A0A8J5GY96-F1
#
_entry.id   AF-A0A8J5GY96-F1
#
_cell.length_a   1.000
_cell.length_b   1.000
_cell.length_c   1.000
_cell.angle_alpha   90.00
_cell.angle_beta   90.00
_cell.angle_gamma   90.00
#
_symmetry.space_group_name_H-M   'P 1'
#
loop_
_entity.id
_entity.type
_entity.pdbx_description
1 polymer ?
#
loop_
_entity_poly.entity_id
_entity_poly.type
_entity_poly.pdbx_seq_one_letter_code
_entity_poly.pdbx_strand_id
1 'polypeptide(L)'
;MAAATTTTTTTTTPLKRRSRDGEAGRESGARGMMRPPAVGGTVTGLLFLAVVMVVVWGGTYRRQTWPEMLIWGQGGVAAGSSSENDASPSSVDKLLGGLLSPDFEEASCLSRYQAALYRKPSLYSPSAHLLRLLRDYEALHRKCAPHTDLYNRSAALLRSAAGNASAPAECNYVVWIPHNGIGNRVLTIVSAFFYALLNHKVLLLHSTDDFAGLLCEPFPGTTWTLPADFPLHNLLELDTGAPQSFGNLLKSKDSSIGSRSHVYLHLPWYYREGDKRFFCEEAQRTLRKVPWLLLKSDHYFVPSLFLVPEYAGELRRLFPERSAVFHHLVRYLLHPSNEVWERVVGNYREYFEGADERVGIQIRVFDNFPVPFDQMLNQVMNCSLGAGVLPAVTGEAASSVDAKVKAVVVTNLRSGYSERIREVYHQQATETGEVVRVFQPSHEEAQATEHRGHNVKALAEIELLSLSDVLVTSAWSTFGYVAQGLGGLKPWVLLRHTQSADACRRAASPEPCFLMPPAPAQCFRDGGGNAILSNVRHCEDEVNGIKLFD
;
A
#
# COMPACT_ATOMS: atom_id res chain seq x y z
N MET A 1 73.39 28.37 -11.85
CA MET A 1 72.46 28.90 -12.86
C MET A 1 71.20 29.30 -12.08
N ALA A 2 71.06 30.53 -11.56
CA ALA A 2 70.86 31.82 -12.24
C ALA A 2 69.52 31.86 -13.01
N ALA A 3 68.60 32.83 -12.87
CA ALA A 3 68.43 34.02 -12.00
C ALA A 3 66.89 34.27 -11.88
N ALA A 4 66.25 34.92 -10.90
CA ALA A 4 66.54 36.06 -10.02
C ALA A 4 66.37 37.47 -10.66
N THR A 5 65.15 38.03 -10.60
CA THR A 5 64.88 39.49 -10.42
C THR A 5 63.39 39.76 -10.05
N THR A 6 63.00 40.96 -9.60
CA THR A 6 62.88 41.50 -8.22
C THR A 6 61.82 42.63 -8.25
N THR A 7 61.09 42.88 -7.15
CA THR A 7 60.45 44.18 -6.76
C THR A 7 59.30 44.77 -7.64
N THR A 8 58.39 45.62 -7.14
CA THR A 8 58.50 46.59 -6.01
C THR A 8 57.19 46.79 -5.21
N THR A 9 57.35 47.15 -3.93
CA THR A 9 56.30 47.50 -2.95
C THR A 9 56.07 49.01 -2.79
N THR A 10 54.88 49.43 -2.33
CA THR A 10 54.68 50.67 -1.54
C THR A 10 53.59 50.53 -0.48
N THR A 11 54.02 50.20 0.74
CA THR A 11 53.68 50.85 2.03
C THR A 11 52.47 51.81 2.13
N THR A 12 51.57 51.55 3.09
CA THR A 12 51.51 52.31 4.37
C THR A 12 50.57 51.67 5.42
N THR A 13 51.02 51.68 6.67
CA THR A 13 50.29 51.43 7.94
C THR A 13 50.87 52.48 8.95
N PRO A 14 50.56 52.58 10.29
CA PRO A 14 49.84 51.63 11.17
C PRO A 14 49.07 52.24 12.40
N LEU A 15 48.57 51.34 13.29
CA LEU A 15 48.18 51.54 14.72
C LEU A 15 46.93 52.42 15.00
N LYS A 16 46.12 52.27 16.06
CA LYS A 16 46.14 51.61 17.40
C LYS A 16 44.65 51.31 17.79
N ARG A 17 44.21 50.54 18.81
CA ARG A 17 44.79 49.83 19.99
C ARG A 17 43.80 48.69 20.42
N ARG A 18 44.07 47.99 21.53
CA ARG A 18 43.13 47.14 22.32
C ARG A 18 42.28 48.03 23.29
N SER A 19 41.26 47.60 24.07
CA SER A 19 41.01 46.31 24.75
C SER A 19 39.64 46.16 25.46
N ARG A 20 39.25 44.91 25.76
CA ARG A 20 38.54 44.38 26.97
C ARG A 20 37.03 44.67 27.26
N ASP A 21 36.33 43.56 27.49
CA ASP A 21 35.51 43.13 28.65
C ASP A 21 34.58 44.13 29.40
N GLY A 22 33.34 43.70 29.72
CA GLY A 22 32.63 44.19 30.92
C GLY A 22 31.10 44.36 30.85
N GLU A 23 30.40 43.51 31.61
CA GLU A 23 29.01 43.51 32.11
C GLU A 23 28.16 44.79 32.34
N ALA A 24 26.82 44.56 32.36
CA ALA A 24 25.78 45.11 33.25
C ALA A 24 24.96 46.39 32.90
N GLY A 25 23.69 46.38 33.36
CA GLY A 25 22.69 47.49 33.34
C GLY A 25 21.72 47.42 32.15
N ARG A 26 20.42 47.06 32.22
CA ARG A 26 19.29 47.25 33.18
C ARG A 26 18.63 48.63 33.12
N GLU A 27 17.52 48.74 32.37
CA GLU A 27 16.27 49.51 32.65
C GLU A 27 15.34 49.38 31.40
N SER A 28 14.17 48.72 31.47
CA SER A 28 12.86 49.12 32.02
C SER A 28 11.96 49.85 31.01
N GLY A 29 10.84 49.21 30.65
CA GLY A 29 9.84 49.75 29.71
C GLY A 29 8.57 48.91 29.70
N ALA A 30 7.76 49.02 30.76
CA ALA A 30 6.52 48.26 30.90
C ALA A 30 5.37 48.87 30.09
N ARG A 31 4.51 48.03 29.49
CA ARG A 31 3.12 48.38 29.18
C ARG A 31 2.20 47.23 29.58
N GLY A 32 1.31 47.54 30.52
CA GLY A 32 0.37 46.59 31.11
C GLY A 32 -0.95 46.46 30.35
N MET A 33 -1.70 45.47 30.78
CA MET A 33 -3.04 45.09 30.31
C MET A 33 -4.11 46.10 30.74
N MET A 34 -5.11 46.38 29.90
CA MET A 34 -6.47 46.75 30.36
C MET A 34 -7.54 46.64 29.24
N ARG A 35 -8.73 46.19 29.65
CA ARG A 35 -10.06 46.20 29.00
C ARG A 35 -11.05 46.64 30.10
N PRO A 36 -12.32 46.99 29.80
CA PRO A 36 -12.91 47.64 28.62
C PRO A 36 -13.63 48.96 29.07
N PRO A 37 -14.67 49.45 28.36
CA PRO A 37 -16.01 49.33 28.95
C PRO A 37 -17.14 48.99 27.95
N ALA A 38 -18.36 48.81 28.45
CA ALA A 38 -19.57 48.43 27.70
C ALA A 38 -20.81 49.27 28.10
N VAL A 39 -21.71 49.54 27.14
CA VAL A 39 -23.16 49.89 27.25
C VAL A 39 -23.76 49.63 25.83
N GLY A 40 -24.99 49.18 25.56
CA GLY A 40 -26.15 48.72 26.37
C GLY A 40 -27.48 48.91 25.61
N GLY A 41 -28.49 48.02 25.78
CA GLY A 41 -29.87 48.13 25.23
C GLY A 41 -30.38 46.90 24.44
N THR A 42 -31.08 45.92 25.05
CA THR A 42 -32.56 45.78 25.21
C THR A 42 -33.34 45.55 23.90
N VAL A 43 -33.81 44.34 23.51
CA VAL A 43 -34.78 43.35 24.09
C VAL A 43 -36.26 43.60 23.76
N THR A 44 -36.84 42.72 22.92
CA THR A 44 -38.25 42.23 22.80
C THR A 44 -38.29 41.24 21.60
N GLY A 45 -39.10 40.17 21.50
CA GLY A 45 -39.97 39.46 22.47
C GLY A 45 -40.67 38.23 21.83
N LEU A 46 -40.76 37.11 22.59
CA LEU A 46 -41.72 35.96 22.60
C LEU A 46 -42.58 35.53 21.37
N LEU A 47 -42.59 34.20 21.11
CA LEU A 47 -43.74 33.28 20.80
C LEU A 47 -43.14 31.85 20.57
N PHE A 48 -43.32 30.81 21.42
CA PHE A 48 -44.47 29.86 21.56
C PHE A 48 -44.71 28.97 20.29
N LEU A 49 -45.02 27.66 20.32
CA LEU A 49 -45.23 26.62 21.38
C LEU A 49 -45.31 25.19 20.74
N ALA A 50 -44.84 24.14 21.43
CA ALA A 50 -45.22 22.70 21.30
C ALA A 50 -45.17 22.00 19.89
N VAL A 51 -45.27 20.67 19.71
CA VAL A 51 -45.83 19.55 20.50
C VAL A 51 -44.97 18.28 20.33
N VAL A 52 -44.81 17.50 21.41
CA VAL A 52 -44.49 16.05 21.35
C VAL A 52 -45.76 15.28 21.73
N MET A 53 -46.19 14.33 20.91
CA MET A 53 -47.18 13.32 21.28
C MET A 53 -46.89 11.99 20.58
N VAL A 54 -46.93 10.91 21.36
CA VAL A 54 -46.71 9.53 20.93
C VAL A 54 -48.05 8.86 20.65
N VAL A 55 -48.20 8.19 19.51
CA VAL A 55 -49.19 7.12 19.32
C VAL A 55 -48.53 5.97 18.55
N VAL A 56 -48.70 4.75 19.07
CA VAL A 56 -48.23 3.47 18.50
C VAL A 56 -49.46 2.63 18.15
N TRP A 57 -49.26 1.62 17.28
CA TRP A 57 -50.24 0.72 16.64
C TRP A 57 -50.84 1.29 15.34
N GLY A 58 -50.84 0.57 14.21
CA GLY A 58 -50.25 -0.74 13.92
C GLY A 58 -51.04 -1.50 12.84
N GLY A 59 -50.36 -2.20 11.93
CA GLY A 59 -51.00 -3.22 11.08
C GLY A 59 -50.67 -3.23 9.59
N THR A 60 -49.95 -4.29 9.18
CA THR A 60 -49.98 -4.94 7.85
C THR A 60 -49.29 -4.26 6.65
N TYR A 61 -48.88 -5.13 5.71
CA TYR A 61 -48.12 -4.96 4.45
C TYR A 61 -46.57 -4.98 4.57
N ARG A 62 -45.84 -5.79 3.79
CA ARG A 62 -46.16 -7.06 3.09
C ARG A 62 -44.81 -7.76 2.83
N ARG A 63 -44.60 -8.99 3.32
CA ARG A 63 -43.43 -9.80 2.89
C ARG A 63 -43.59 -10.08 1.39
N GLN A 64 -42.58 -9.79 0.58
CA GLN A 64 -42.50 -10.27 -0.79
C GLN A 64 -41.27 -11.18 -0.92
N THR A 65 -41.54 -12.42 -1.30
CA THR A 65 -40.61 -13.55 -1.27
C THR A 65 -39.75 -13.60 -2.52
N TRP A 66 -38.47 -13.94 -2.35
CA TRP A 66 -37.61 -14.37 -3.45
C TRP A 66 -38.05 -15.76 -3.94
N PRO A 67 -38.06 -16.06 -5.25
CA PRO A 67 -38.32 -17.42 -5.72
C PRO A 67 -37.05 -18.27 -5.61
N GLU A 68 -37.12 -19.38 -4.87
CA GLU A 68 -36.15 -20.47 -5.02
C GLU A 68 -36.36 -21.15 -6.39
N MET A 69 -35.32 -21.21 -7.21
CA MET A 69 -35.38 -21.91 -8.50
C MET A 69 -34.92 -23.36 -8.32
N LEU A 70 -35.86 -24.23 -7.95
CA LEU A 70 -35.62 -25.67 -7.81
C LEU A 70 -35.37 -26.33 -9.18
N ILE A 71 -34.14 -26.76 -9.42
CA ILE A 71 -33.78 -27.57 -10.59
C ILE A 71 -34.29 -29.01 -10.37
N TRP A 72 -35.29 -29.42 -11.14
CA TRP A 72 -35.75 -30.81 -11.17
C TRP A 72 -34.84 -31.66 -12.07
N GLY A 73 -33.96 -32.45 -11.45
CA GLY A 73 -33.23 -33.51 -12.14
C GLY A 73 -34.10 -34.76 -12.34
N GLN A 74 -34.75 -34.90 -13.50
CA GLN A 74 -35.24 -36.19 -13.98
C GLN A 74 -34.22 -36.80 -14.96
N GLY A 75 -33.48 -37.80 -14.49
CA GLY A 75 -32.55 -38.60 -15.31
C GLY A 75 -32.90 -40.07 -15.20
N GLY A 76 -33.58 -40.61 -16.22
CA GLY A 76 -33.91 -42.04 -16.30
C GLY A 76 -32.69 -42.90 -16.64
N VAL A 77 -32.72 -44.16 -16.20
CA VAL A 77 -31.65 -45.13 -16.45
C VAL A 77 -31.72 -45.63 -17.90
N ALA A 78 -30.67 -45.42 -18.68
CA ALA A 78 -30.43 -46.12 -19.93
C ALA A 78 -28.93 -46.38 -20.09
N ALA A 79 -28.54 -47.64 -20.28
CA ALA A 79 -27.16 -48.03 -20.48
C ALA A 79 -26.77 -47.91 -21.97
N GLY A 80 -25.62 -47.28 -22.24
CA GLY A 80 -25.03 -47.19 -23.59
C GLY A 80 -23.55 -46.85 -23.47
N SER A 81 -22.69 -47.71 -24.02
CA SER A 81 -21.24 -47.56 -23.93
C SER A 81 -20.68 -46.78 -25.12
N SER A 82 -20.05 -45.63 -24.86
CA SER A 82 -19.09 -45.00 -25.78
C SER A 82 -18.04 -44.25 -24.96
N SER A 83 -16.79 -44.71 -25.06
CA SER A 83 -15.64 -44.10 -24.40
C SER A 83 -15.15 -42.89 -25.20
N GLU A 84 -15.69 -41.72 -24.91
CA GLU A 84 -15.09 -40.45 -25.32
C GLU A 84 -14.25 -39.91 -24.16
N ASN A 85 -12.98 -39.61 -24.44
CA ASN A 85 -12.07 -38.98 -23.49
C ASN A 85 -12.45 -37.51 -23.35
N ASP A 86 -13.48 -37.24 -22.54
CA ASP A 86 -13.89 -35.89 -22.20
C ASP A 86 -12.80 -35.27 -21.31
N ALA A 87 -11.92 -34.49 -21.96
CA ALA A 87 -10.84 -33.78 -21.29
C ALA A 87 -11.45 -32.65 -20.46
N SER A 88 -11.84 -32.97 -19.21
CA SER A 88 -12.30 -32.01 -18.21
C SER A 88 -11.47 -30.73 -18.30
N PRO A 89 -12.09 -29.54 -18.33
CA PRO A 89 -11.35 -28.28 -18.29
C PRO A 89 -10.39 -28.33 -17.09
N SER A 90 -9.11 -28.06 -17.35
CA SER A 90 -8.04 -28.17 -16.36
C SER A 90 -8.46 -27.41 -15.10
N SER A 91 -8.57 -28.11 -13.98
CA SER A 91 -9.06 -27.54 -12.73
C SER A 91 -8.25 -26.30 -12.37
N VAL A 92 -8.90 -25.14 -12.35
CA VAL A 92 -8.25 -23.85 -12.07
C VAL A 92 -7.53 -23.95 -10.72
N ASP A 93 -6.22 -23.67 -10.71
CA ASP A 93 -5.42 -23.75 -9.49
C ASP A 93 -5.78 -22.64 -8.52
N LYS A 94 -6.68 -22.97 -7.59
CA LYS A 94 -7.12 -22.09 -6.50
C LYS A 94 -6.07 -21.89 -5.39
N LEU A 95 -5.00 -22.69 -5.36
CA LEU A 95 -3.94 -22.60 -4.33
C LEU A 95 -2.71 -21.82 -4.81
N LEU A 96 -2.70 -21.38 -6.07
CA LEU A 96 -1.71 -20.46 -6.65
C LEU A 96 -0.27 -21.02 -6.56
N GLY A 97 -0.06 -22.25 -7.01
CA GLY A 97 1.20 -22.97 -6.93
C GLY A 97 1.54 -23.45 -5.51
N GLY A 98 0.53 -23.63 -4.65
CA GLY A 98 0.69 -23.97 -3.23
C GLY A 98 1.01 -22.79 -2.32
N LEU A 99 0.97 -21.55 -2.85
CA LEU A 99 1.12 -20.32 -2.06
C LEU A 99 0.08 -20.26 -0.93
N LEU A 100 -1.17 -20.58 -1.22
CA LEU A 100 -2.26 -20.59 -0.24
C LEU A 100 -2.37 -21.97 0.43
N SER A 101 -2.65 -21.96 1.75
CA SER A 101 -3.09 -23.17 2.46
C SER A 101 -4.53 -23.54 2.04
N PRO A 102 -4.89 -24.84 1.95
CA PRO A 102 -6.26 -25.32 1.77
C PRO A 102 -7.10 -25.30 3.06
N ASP A 103 -6.53 -24.92 4.21
CA ASP A 103 -7.13 -25.08 5.54
C ASP A 103 -8.17 -24.00 5.91
N PHE A 104 -8.80 -23.34 4.94
CA PHE A 104 -9.85 -22.34 5.15
C PHE A 104 -11.22 -22.83 4.66
N GLU A 105 -12.28 -22.48 5.40
CA GLU A 105 -13.64 -22.64 4.95
C GLU A 105 -13.95 -21.64 3.82
N GLU A 106 -14.31 -22.13 2.63
CA GLU A 106 -14.46 -21.26 1.45
C GLU A 106 -15.55 -20.18 1.64
N ALA A 107 -16.65 -20.52 2.32
CA ALA A 107 -17.76 -19.61 2.57
C ALA A 107 -17.38 -18.42 3.47
N SER A 108 -16.39 -18.59 4.36
CA SER A 108 -15.95 -17.51 5.26
C SER A 108 -15.14 -16.42 4.54
N CYS A 109 -14.59 -16.73 3.36
CA CYS A 109 -13.80 -15.81 2.55
C CYS A 109 -13.77 -16.26 1.08
N LEU A 110 -14.81 -15.91 0.33
CA LEU A 110 -14.99 -16.34 -1.06
C LEU A 110 -13.79 -15.97 -1.96
N SER A 111 -13.27 -14.75 -1.77
CA SER A 111 -12.17 -14.21 -2.56
C SER A 111 -10.91 -15.07 -2.55
N ARG A 112 -10.62 -15.79 -1.45
CA ARG A 112 -9.39 -16.57 -1.27
C ARG A 112 -9.16 -17.56 -2.40
N TYR A 113 -10.21 -18.28 -2.77
CA TYR A 113 -10.14 -19.34 -3.77
C TYR A 113 -10.89 -18.97 -5.06
N GLN A 114 -11.99 -18.22 -4.96
CA GLN A 114 -12.78 -17.82 -6.12
C GLN A 114 -12.04 -16.81 -7.02
N ALA A 115 -11.09 -16.01 -6.50
CA ALA A 115 -10.33 -15.06 -7.31
C ALA A 115 -9.54 -15.72 -8.46
N ALA A 116 -9.21 -17.00 -8.35
CA ALA A 116 -8.55 -17.74 -9.41
C ALA A 116 -9.43 -17.89 -10.68
N LEU A 117 -10.77 -17.78 -10.56
CA LEU A 117 -11.69 -17.83 -11.70
C LEU A 117 -11.69 -16.54 -12.54
N TYR A 118 -11.30 -15.41 -11.95
CA TYR A 118 -11.32 -14.08 -12.59
C TYR A 118 -9.93 -13.63 -13.07
N ARG A 119 -8.88 -14.21 -12.49
CA ARG A 119 -7.47 -13.89 -12.76
C ARG A 119 -6.92 -14.80 -13.85
N LYS A 120 -6.11 -14.23 -14.75
CA LYS A 120 -5.25 -15.05 -15.63
C LYS A 120 -4.20 -15.80 -14.78
N PRO A 121 -3.79 -17.02 -15.17
CA PRO A 121 -2.68 -17.71 -14.53
C PRO A 121 -1.43 -16.82 -14.49
N SER A 122 -0.78 -16.75 -13.33
CA SER A 122 0.43 -15.93 -13.19
C SER A 122 1.62 -16.62 -13.83
N LEU A 123 2.48 -15.83 -14.47
CA LEU A 123 3.78 -16.29 -14.99
C LEU A 123 4.80 -16.51 -13.86
N TYR A 124 4.56 -15.91 -12.69
CA TYR A 124 5.45 -15.94 -11.53
C TYR A 124 5.13 -17.14 -10.63
N SER A 125 6.05 -18.09 -10.53
CA SER A 125 5.90 -19.29 -9.69
C SER A 125 6.62 -19.14 -8.34
N PRO A 126 5.94 -19.35 -7.20
CA PRO A 126 6.58 -19.22 -5.88
C PRO A 126 7.65 -20.31 -5.69
N SER A 127 8.78 -19.95 -5.07
CA SER A 127 9.84 -20.93 -4.80
C SER A 127 9.40 -21.92 -3.71
N ALA A 128 9.82 -23.18 -3.82
CA ALA A 128 9.58 -24.19 -2.78
C ALA A 128 10.15 -23.78 -1.40
N HIS A 129 11.13 -22.87 -1.37
CA HIS A 129 11.66 -22.32 -0.13
C HIS A 129 10.73 -21.26 0.50
N LEU A 130 10.15 -20.38 -0.31
CA LEU A 130 9.09 -19.47 0.13
C LEU A 130 7.88 -20.25 0.66
N LEU A 131 7.43 -21.28 -0.06
CA LEU A 131 6.29 -22.09 0.35
C LEU A 131 6.50 -22.74 1.73
N ARG A 132 7.69 -23.31 1.99
CA ARG A 132 8.03 -23.82 3.32
C ARG A 132 8.02 -22.73 4.38
N LEU A 133 8.66 -21.58 4.13
CA LEU A 133 8.71 -20.49 5.10
C LEU A 133 7.31 -19.95 5.44
N LEU A 134 6.36 -19.94 4.50
CA LEU A 134 4.96 -19.57 4.76
C LEU A 134 4.26 -20.59 5.65
N ARG A 135 4.41 -21.90 5.40
CA ARG A 135 3.85 -22.95 6.28
C ARG A 135 4.48 -22.93 7.69
N ASP A 136 5.79 -22.72 7.78
CA ASP A 136 6.51 -22.55 9.05
C ASP A 136 6.02 -21.30 9.80
N TYR A 137 5.74 -20.20 9.08
CA TYR A 137 5.13 -19.00 9.63
C TYR A 137 3.71 -19.25 10.15
N GLU A 138 2.86 -19.98 9.42
CA GLU A 138 1.51 -20.33 9.88
C GLU A 138 1.56 -21.14 11.19
N ALA A 139 2.52 -22.06 11.32
CA ALA A 139 2.76 -22.82 12.55
C ALA A 139 3.26 -21.91 13.70
N LEU A 140 4.20 -21.00 13.43
CA LEU A 140 4.65 -19.99 14.39
C LEU A 140 3.48 -19.09 14.84
N HIS A 141 2.66 -18.63 13.89
CA HIS A 141 1.51 -17.79 14.15
C HIS A 141 0.51 -18.53 15.03
N ARG A 142 0.18 -19.79 14.74
CA ARG A 142 -0.69 -20.63 15.59
C ARG A 142 -0.16 -20.82 17.01
N LYS A 143 1.15 -20.95 17.18
CA LYS A 143 1.80 -21.06 18.49
C LYS A 143 1.78 -19.76 19.30
N CYS A 144 1.88 -18.62 18.62
CA CYS A 144 2.13 -17.31 19.21
C CYS A 144 0.98 -16.29 19.02
N ALA A 145 -0.16 -16.73 18.49
CA ALA A 145 -1.33 -15.92 18.15
C ALA A 145 -1.92 -15.21 19.39
N PRO A 146 -2.71 -14.14 19.18
CA PRO A 146 -3.53 -13.54 20.22
C PRO A 146 -4.24 -14.56 21.12
N HIS A 147 -4.33 -14.22 22.41
CA HIS A 147 -4.95 -15.04 23.46
C HIS A 147 -4.30 -16.40 23.79
N THR A 148 -3.25 -16.83 23.08
CA THR A 148 -2.44 -18.00 23.49
C THR A 148 -1.66 -17.73 24.79
N ASP A 149 -1.31 -18.78 25.55
CA ASP A 149 -0.47 -18.67 26.76
C ASP A 149 0.90 -18.03 26.51
N LEU A 150 1.43 -18.17 25.29
CA LEU A 150 2.69 -17.55 24.88
C LEU A 150 2.52 -16.06 24.56
N TYR A 151 1.44 -15.69 23.86
CA TYR A 151 1.07 -14.28 23.67
C TYR A 151 0.82 -13.60 25.01
N ASN A 152 0.00 -14.19 25.88
CA ASN A 152 -0.37 -13.61 27.18
C ASN A 152 0.88 -13.36 28.06
N ARG A 153 1.83 -14.31 28.08
CA ARG A 153 3.13 -14.14 28.78
C ARG A 153 4.00 -13.05 28.14
N SER A 154 4.11 -12.99 26.82
CA SER A 154 4.92 -11.97 26.13
C SER A 154 4.33 -10.56 26.25
N ALA A 155 3.00 -10.44 26.18
CA ALA A 155 2.29 -9.18 26.39
C ALA A 155 2.40 -8.69 27.84
N ALA A 156 2.37 -9.59 28.84
CA ALA A 156 2.56 -9.21 30.24
C ALA A 156 3.90 -8.50 30.50
N LEU A 157 4.96 -8.80 29.74
CA LEU A 157 6.25 -8.11 29.84
C LEU A 157 6.16 -6.61 29.48
N LEU A 158 5.25 -6.23 28.58
CA LEU A 158 5.01 -4.82 28.22
C LEU A 158 4.41 -3.99 29.37
N ARG A 159 3.76 -4.64 30.33
CA ARG A 159 3.22 -4.00 31.55
C ARG A 159 4.29 -3.79 32.63
N SER A 160 5.49 -4.37 32.48
CA SER A 160 6.52 -4.33 33.51
C SER A 160 7.28 -2.99 33.51
N ALA A 161 7.32 -2.33 34.67
CA ALA A 161 7.99 -1.04 34.84
C ALA A 161 9.53 -1.07 34.60
N ALA A 162 10.12 -2.26 34.54
CA ALA A 162 11.54 -2.45 34.27
C ALA A 162 11.93 -2.13 32.81
N GLY A 163 10.98 -2.14 31.87
CA GLY A 163 11.21 -1.83 30.44
C GLY A 163 12.16 -2.78 29.70
N ASN A 164 12.69 -3.80 30.38
CA ASN A 164 13.73 -4.71 29.91
C ASN A 164 13.21 -6.15 29.85
N ALA A 165 13.50 -6.85 28.75
CA ALA A 165 13.29 -8.28 28.61
C ALA A 165 14.34 -9.04 29.44
N SER A 166 13.90 -9.69 30.53
CA SER A 166 14.78 -10.46 31.44
C SER A 166 15.14 -11.87 30.95
N ALA A 167 14.49 -12.35 29.89
CA ALA A 167 14.76 -13.62 29.23
C ALA A 167 14.46 -13.53 27.72
N PRO A 168 15.05 -14.39 26.86
CA PRO A 168 14.66 -14.49 25.46
C PRO A 168 13.17 -14.84 25.33
N ALA A 169 12.39 -14.01 24.64
CA ALA A 169 10.99 -14.30 24.40
C ALA A 169 10.85 -15.40 23.35
N GLU A 170 10.10 -16.45 23.67
CA GLU A 170 9.80 -17.56 22.76
C GLU A 170 8.94 -17.10 21.56
N CYS A 171 8.12 -16.07 21.75
CA CYS A 171 7.35 -15.39 20.72
C CYS A 171 7.77 -13.92 20.64
N ASN A 172 8.09 -13.48 19.42
CA ASN A 172 8.50 -12.12 19.10
C ASN A 172 7.54 -11.56 18.04
N TYR A 173 7.32 -10.24 18.03
CA TYR A 173 6.19 -9.60 17.36
C TYR A 173 6.62 -8.33 16.61
N VAL A 174 5.94 -8.09 15.49
CA VAL A 174 5.86 -6.81 14.78
C VAL A 174 4.41 -6.37 14.83
N VAL A 175 4.13 -5.27 15.51
CA VAL A 175 2.80 -4.63 15.53
C VAL A 175 2.79 -3.55 14.46
N TRP A 176 2.07 -3.80 13.37
CA TRP A 176 1.86 -2.80 12.32
C TRP A 176 0.81 -1.77 12.78
N ILE A 177 1.11 -0.50 12.54
CA ILE A 177 0.27 0.66 12.90
C ILE A 177 -0.16 1.36 11.61
N PRO A 178 -1.48 1.59 11.40
CA PRO A 178 -1.99 2.18 10.18
C PRO A 178 -1.50 3.62 10.00
N HIS A 179 -1.20 3.97 8.75
CA HIS A 179 -0.83 5.32 8.35
C HIS A 179 -1.22 5.56 6.89
N ASN A 180 -1.78 6.73 6.60
CA ASN A 180 -2.21 7.17 5.27
C ASN A 180 -3.22 6.22 4.59
N GLY A 181 -3.42 6.37 3.27
CA GLY A 181 -4.50 5.73 2.51
C GLY A 181 -4.34 4.22 2.29
N ILE A 182 -5.42 3.57 1.80
CA ILE A 182 -5.51 2.11 1.62
C ILE A 182 -4.32 1.50 0.85
N GLY A 183 -3.84 2.15 -0.22
CA GLY A 183 -2.67 1.71 -0.98
C GLY A 183 -1.40 1.66 -0.13
N ASN A 184 -1.15 2.72 0.66
CA ASN A 184 -0.01 2.76 1.59
C ASN A 184 -0.13 1.67 2.65
N ARG A 185 -1.33 1.48 3.22
CA ARG A 185 -1.59 0.46 4.24
C ARG A 185 -1.31 -0.95 3.72
N VAL A 186 -1.79 -1.31 2.53
CA VAL A 186 -1.50 -2.64 1.94
C VAL A 186 0.00 -2.82 1.67
N LEU A 187 0.67 -1.82 1.08
CA LEU A 187 2.12 -1.87 0.85
C LEU A 187 2.92 -2.07 2.15
N THR A 188 2.51 -1.43 3.25
CA THR A 188 3.25 -1.50 4.51
C THR A 188 2.87 -2.69 5.39
N ILE A 189 1.66 -3.23 5.26
CA ILE A 189 1.30 -4.57 5.79
C ILE A 189 2.19 -5.63 5.14
N VAL A 190 2.30 -5.64 3.80
CA VAL A 190 3.17 -6.59 3.07
C VAL A 190 4.63 -6.40 3.46
N SER A 191 5.11 -5.16 3.58
CA SER A 191 6.49 -4.88 3.99
C SER A 191 6.77 -5.30 5.44
N ALA A 192 5.83 -5.10 6.36
CA ALA A 192 5.92 -5.53 7.76
C ALA A 192 5.84 -7.05 7.90
N PHE A 193 4.98 -7.73 7.12
CA PHE A 193 4.93 -9.18 7.03
C PHE A 193 6.25 -9.75 6.53
N PHE A 194 6.81 -9.16 5.47
CA PHE A 194 8.08 -9.60 4.92
C PHE A 194 9.22 -9.46 5.92
N TYR A 195 9.26 -8.33 6.62
CA TYR A 195 10.19 -8.12 7.71
C TYR A 195 9.99 -9.12 8.86
N ALA A 196 8.75 -9.49 9.18
CA ALA A 196 8.43 -10.48 10.19
C ALA A 196 8.90 -11.90 9.80
N LEU A 197 8.73 -12.30 8.53
CA LEU A 197 9.27 -13.55 7.96
C LEU A 197 10.79 -13.64 8.10
N LEU A 198 11.52 -12.60 7.65
CA LEU A 198 12.99 -12.55 7.70
C LEU A 198 13.59 -12.59 9.12
N ASN A 199 12.79 -12.30 10.14
CA ASN A 199 13.23 -12.15 11.52
C ASN A 199 12.53 -13.09 12.51
N HIS A 200 11.76 -14.07 12.02
CA HIS A 200 11.00 -15.04 12.83
C HIS A 200 10.15 -14.34 13.91
N LYS A 201 9.34 -13.37 13.48
CA LYS A 201 8.38 -12.63 14.31
C LYS A 201 6.96 -12.85 13.79
N VAL A 202 5.97 -12.78 14.68
CA VAL A 202 4.54 -12.72 14.36
C VAL A 202 4.17 -11.31 13.94
N LEU A 203 3.30 -11.16 12.94
CA LEU A 203 2.73 -9.88 12.54
C LEU A 203 1.36 -9.70 13.20
N LEU A 204 1.13 -8.56 13.86
CA LEU A 204 -0.19 -8.17 14.37
C LEU A 204 -0.57 -6.80 13.82
N LEU A 205 -1.82 -6.62 13.39
CA LEU A 205 -2.33 -5.39 12.81
C LEU A 205 -3.15 -4.62 13.85
N HIS A 206 -2.76 -3.39 14.15
CA HIS A 206 -3.62 -2.45 14.87
C HIS A 206 -4.74 -1.97 13.92
N SER A 207 -5.83 -2.72 13.84
CA SER A 207 -6.96 -2.36 12.97
C SER A 207 -7.79 -1.22 13.56
N THR A 208 -8.01 -0.18 12.77
CA THR A 208 -8.94 0.92 13.02
C THR A 208 -10.30 0.67 12.33
N ASP A 209 -11.36 1.36 12.76
CA ASP A 209 -12.73 1.14 12.28
C ASP A 209 -12.91 1.33 10.76
N ASP A 210 -12.09 2.18 10.14
CA ASP A 210 -12.08 2.44 8.71
C ASP A 210 -11.46 1.30 7.88
N PHE A 211 -10.74 0.37 8.54
CA PHE A 211 -10.08 -0.78 7.92
C PHE A 211 -10.62 -2.14 8.43
N ALA A 212 -11.32 -2.14 9.56
CA ALA A 212 -11.88 -3.35 10.17
C ALA A 212 -12.83 -4.10 9.21
N GLY A 213 -12.57 -5.39 9.01
CA GLY A 213 -13.39 -6.26 8.18
C GLY A 213 -13.29 -6.03 6.66
N LEU A 214 -12.28 -5.30 6.17
CA LEU A 214 -12.01 -5.19 4.72
C LEU A 214 -11.30 -6.42 4.16
N LEU A 215 -10.53 -7.11 5.01
CA LEU A 215 -9.73 -8.29 4.65
C LEU A 215 -10.11 -9.49 5.50
N CYS A 216 -9.98 -10.67 4.92
CA CYS A 216 -10.06 -11.95 5.64
C CYS A 216 -8.78 -12.22 6.46
N GLU A 217 -8.87 -13.14 7.41
CA GLU A 217 -7.71 -13.65 8.16
C GLU A 217 -6.75 -14.43 7.24
N PRO A 218 -5.46 -14.04 7.10
CA PRO A 218 -4.55 -14.69 6.16
C PRO A 218 -3.93 -16.00 6.67
N PHE A 219 -4.04 -16.32 7.97
CA PHE A 219 -3.32 -17.45 8.59
C PHE A 219 -4.30 -18.49 9.20
N PRO A 220 -4.23 -19.79 8.83
CA PRO A 220 -5.30 -20.74 9.16
C PRO A 220 -5.53 -20.97 10.65
N GLY A 221 -6.78 -20.74 11.09
CA GLY A 221 -7.23 -20.98 12.47
C GLY A 221 -6.71 -19.97 13.50
N THR A 222 -6.33 -18.76 13.08
CA THR A 222 -5.80 -17.71 13.97
C THR A 222 -6.25 -16.32 13.52
N THR A 223 -6.06 -15.30 14.38
CA THR A 223 -6.27 -13.90 13.99
C THR A 223 -4.97 -13.10 13.99
N TRP A 224 -4.73 -12.33 12.91
CA TRP A 224 -3.64 -11.34 12.84
C TRP A 224 -4.02 -9.98 13.44
N THR A 225 -5.25 -9.78 13.91
CA THR A 225 -5.67 -8.50 14.49
C THR A 225 -5.14 -8.36 15.92
N LEU A 226 -4.60 -7.18 16.24
CA LEU A 226 -4.11 -6.84 17.56
C LEU A 226 -5.30 -6.73 18.54
N PRO A 227 -5.30 -7.45 19.67
CA PRO A 227 -6.37 -7.37 20.67
C PRO A 227 -6.57 -5.97 21.25
N ALA A 228 -7.82 -5.64 21.58
CA ALA A 228 -8.19 -4.37 22.19
C ALA A 228 -7.62 -4.19 23.62
N ASP A 229 -7.27 -5.28 24.31
CA ASP A 229 -6.61 -5.27 25.63
C ASP A 229 -5.07 -5.22 25.56
N PHE A 230 -4.51 -4.93 24.38
CA PHE A 230 -3.07 -4.80 24.19
C PHE A 230 -2.47 -3.75 25.15
N PRO A 231 -1.36 -4.05 25.85
CA PRO A 231 -0.89 -3.21 26.96
C PRO A 231 -0.37 -1.82 26.60
N LEU A 232 -0.09 -1.52 25.33
CA LEU A 232 0.41 -0.22 24.90
C LEU A 232 -0.70 0.55 24.19
N HIS A 233 -1.13 1.63 24.83
CA HIS A 233 -2.17 2.52 24.31
C HIS A 233 -1.59 3.59 23.37
N ASN A 234 -2.47 4.37 22.75
CA ASN A 234 -2.13 5.53 21.91
C ASN A 234 -1.16 5.24 20.75
N LEU A 235 -1.21 4.04 20.17
CA LEU A 235 -0.32 3.62 19.08
C LEU A 235 -0.37 4.56 17.85
N LEU A 236 -1.55 5.12 17.55
CA LEU A 236 -1.74 6.08 16.46
C LEU A 236 -0.98 7.40 16.68
N GLU A 237 -0.82 7.83 17.94
CA GLU A 237 -0.12 9.07 18.33
C GLU A 237 1.42 8.95 18.22
N LEU A 238 1.95 7.74 17.99
CA LEU A 238 3.38 7.52 17.84
C LEU A 238 3.93 8.24 16.60
N ASP A 239 4.87 9.15 16.82
CA ASP A 239 5.50 9.98 15.79
C ASP A 239 6.98 10.27 16.13
N THR A 240 7.65 11.07 15.31
CA THR A 240 9.06 11.47 15.37
C THR A 240 9.58 11.91 16.75
N GLY A 241 8.69 12.39 17.63
CA GLY A 241 9.00 12.82 19.00
C GLY A 241 9.06 11.69 20.04
N ALA A 242 8.59 10.48 19.71
CA ALA A 242 8.47 9.38 20.65
C ALA A 242 9.85 8.95 21.21
N PRO A 243 10.10 8.99 22.53
CA PRO A 243 11.40 8.66 23.12
C PRO A 243 11.80 7.19 22.89
N GLN A 244 10.82 6.30 22.70
CA GLN A 244 11.01 4.89 22.35
C GLN A 244 11.23 4.63 20.85
N SER A 245 11.28 5.67 19.99
CA SER A 245 11.69 5.50 18.59
C SER A 245 13.13 5.03 18.50
N PHE A 246 13.42 4.05 17.65
CA PHE A 246 14.76 3.55 17.39
C PHE A 246 15.75 4.67 17.04
N GLY A 247 15.37 5.64 16.19
CA GLY A 247 16.22 6.77 15.85
C GLY A 247 16.51 7.71 17.03
N ASN A 248 15.57 7.86 17.95
CA ASN A 248 15.76 8.66 19.17
C ASN A 248 16.61 7.92 20.21
N LEU A 249 16.46 6.60 20.35
CA LEU A 249 17.30 5.73 21.19
C LEU A 249 18.76 5.69 20.68
N LEU A 250 18.97 5.62 19.36
CA LEU A 250 20.29 5.76 18.76
C LEU A 250 20.90 7.15 19.04
N LYS A 251 20.10 8.22 18.94
CA LYS A 251 20.53 9.60 19.23
C LYS A 251 20.92 9.79 20.71
N SER A 252 20.23 9.13 21.64
CA SER A 252 20.58 9.14 23.07
C SER A 252 21.75 8.23 23.43
N LYS A 253 22.26 7.44 22.47
CA LYS A 253 23.30 6.41 22.66
C LYS A 253 22.90 5.33 23.68
N ASP A 254 21.62 4.96 23.70
CA ASP A 254 21.13 3.86 24.53
C ASP A 254 21.80 2.54 24.11
N SER A 255 22.63 1.96 24.96
CA SER A 255 23.27 0.65 24.74
C SER A 255 22.35 -0.52 25.07
N SER A 256 21.21 -0.26 25.72
CA SER A 256 20.25 -1.27 26.18
C SER A 256 19.12 -1.56 25.18
N ILE A 257 19.15 -0.98 23.97
CA ILE A 257 18.09 -1.13 22.94
C ILE A 257 17.71 -2.59 22.71
N GLY A 258 18.70 -3.48 22.52
CA GLY A 258 18.48 -4.90 22.27
C GLY A 258 17.92 -5.69 23.47
N SER A 259 17.89 -5.10 24.67
CA SER A 259 17.25 -5.66 25.87
C SER A 259 15.92 -4.98 26.21
N ARG A 260 15.45 -3.97 25.47
CA ARG A 260 14.16 -3.31 25.74
C ARG A 260 13.00 -4.26 25.42
N SER A 261 11.92 -4.19 26.20
CA SER A 261 10.70 -4.96 25.95
C SER A 261 10.01 -4.58 24.63
N HIS A 262 10.13 -3.31 24.22
CA HIS A 262 9.62 -2.82 22.94
C HIS A 262 10.46 -1.68 22.37
N VAL A 263 10.39 -1.49 21.05
CA VAL A 263 10.96 -0.35 20.30
C VAL A 263 9.97 0.10 19.23
N TYR A 264 9.85 1.41 19.03
CA TYR A 264 9.08 2.00 17.94
C TYR A 264 9.97 2.23 16.70
N LEU A 265 9.46 1.84 15.53
CA LEU A 265 10.07 2.01 14.22
C LEU A 265 9.29 3.08 13.47
N HIS A 266 9.80 4.31 13.51
CA HIS A 266 9.25 5.46 12.82
C HIS A 266 9.73 5.48 11.36
N LEU A 267 8.98 4.83 10.46
CA LEU A 267 9.26 4.74 9.03
C LEU A 267 8.21 5.43 8.10
N PRO A 268 7.48 6.50 8.47
CA PRO A 268 6.81 7.37 7.49
C PRO A 268 7.79 8.12 6.58
N TRP A 269 7.29 8.71 5.49
CA TRP A 269 8.09 9.51 4.53
C TRP A 269 8.98 10.62 5.14
N TYR A 270 8.59 11.16 6.29
CA TYR A 270 9.25 12.26 7.01
C TYR A 270 10.21 11.78 8.13
N TYR A 271 10.47 10.48 8.20
CA TYR A 271 11.47 9.87 9.09
C TYR A 271 12.87 10.49 8.99
N ARG A 272 13.61 10.50 10.11
CA ARG A 272 14.92 11.17 10.22
C ARG A 272 16.08 10.22 9.91
N GLU A 273 17.27 10.80 9.75
CA GLU A 273 18.53 10.07 9.60
C GLU A 273 18.79 9.02 10.71
N GLY A 274 18.29 9.26 11.92
CA GLY A 274 18.35 8.28 13.00
C GLY A 274 17.47 7.06 12.75
N ASP A 275 16.27 7.26 12.18
CA ASP A 275 15.30 6.19 11.94
C ASP A 275 15.68 5.37 10.69
N LYS A 276 16.22 6.02 9.65
CA LYS A 276 16.79 5.38 8.43
C LYS A 276 17.84 4.31 8.74
N ARG A 277 18.52 4.41 9.88
CA ARG A 277 19.47 3.38 10.38
C ARG A 277 18.82 2.00 10.55
N PHE A 278 17.49 1.90 10.57
CA PHE A 278 16.76 0.62 10.46
C PHE A 278 17.30 -0.25 9.32
N PHE A 279 17.66 0.32 8.17
CA PHE A 279 18.17 -0.42 7.01
C PHE A 279 19.67 -0.79 7.10
N CYS A 280 20.31 -0.58 8.25
CA CYS A 280 21.71 -0.98 8.48
C CYS A 280 21.80 -2.36 9.14
N GLU A 281 22.82 -3.16 8.76
CA GLU A 281 23.01 -4.51 9.30
C GLU A 281 23.16 -4.57 10.84
N GLU A 282 23.91 -3.62 11.42
CA GLU A 282 24.08 -3.51 12.88
C GLU A 282 22.76 -3.25 13.62
N ALA A 283 21.87 -2.44 13.02
CA ALA A 283 20.54 -2.19 13.55
C ALA A 283 19.71 -3.47 13.53
N GLN A 284 19.76 -4.26 12.44
CA GLN A 284 19.02 -5.52 12.32
C GLN A 284 19.49 -6.60 13.30
N ARG A 285 20.80 -6.68 13.58
CA ARG A 285 21.35 -7.50 14.69
C ARG A 285 20.86 -7.09 16.07
N THR A 286 20.50 -5.82 16.25
CA THR A 286 19.98 -5.29 17.52
C THR A 286 18.46 -5.50 17.63
N LEU A 287 17.70 -5.10 16.60
CA LEU A 287 16.24 -5.14 16.55
C LEU A 287 15.68 -6.56 16.58
N ARG A 288 16.39 -7.57 16.07
CA ARG A 288 15.97 -8.97 16.22
C ARG A 288 15.79 -9.40 17.67
N LYS A 289 16.62 -8.90 18.58
CA LYS A 289 16.58 -9.23 20.02
C LYS A 289 15.39 -8.60 20.75
N VAL A 290 14.84 -7.51 20.21
CA VAL A 290 13.67 -6.82 20.79
C VAL A 290 12.41 -7.66 20.55
N PRO A 291 11.65 -8.03 21.59
CA PRO A 291 10.51 -8.93 21.41
C PRO A 291 9.29 -8.25 20.81
N TRP A 292 9.09 -6.94 21.00
CA TRP A 292 7.99 -6.19 20.39
C TRP A 292 8.48 -4.99 19.56
N LEU A 293 8.23 -5.01 18.25
CA LEU A 293 8.53 -3.90 17.35
C LEU A 293 7.22 -3.23 16.93
N LEU A 294 7.04 -1.96 17.28
CA LEU A 294 5.88 -1.17 16.84
C LEU A 294 6.27 -0.47 15.54
N LEU A 295 5.61 -0.77 14.42
CA LEU A 295 6.02 -0.30 13.08
C LEU A 295 4.93 0.58 12.47
N LYS A 296 5.26 1.85 12.23
CA LYS A 296 4.40 2.81 11.50
C LYS A 296 5.13 3.23 10.23
N SER A 297 4.52 3.02 9.07
CA SER A 297 5.09 3.36 7.76
C SER A 297 4.00 3.51 6.71
N ASP A 298 4.29 4.29 5.68
CA ASP A 298 3.45 4.50 4.50
C ASP A 298 4.15 4.16 3.17
N HIS A 299 5.32 3.49 3.23
CA HIS A 299 6.15 3.16 2.08
C HIS A 299 6.42 1.65 1.93
N TYR A 300 6.51 1.17 0.69
CA TYR A 300 6.97 -0.19 0.37
C TYR A 300 8.49 -0.29 0.58
N PHE A 301 8.93 -0.59 1.80
CA PHE A 301 10.36 -0.53 2.16
C PHE A 301 11.17 -1.80 1.84
N VAL A 302 10.54 -2.82 1.26
CA VAL A 302 11.16 -4.10 0.90
C VAL A 302 12.44 -3.96 0.05
N PRO A 303 12.54 -3.07 -0.95
CA PRO A 303 13.76 -2.93 -1.75
C PRO A 303 15.01 -2.60 -0.94
N SER A 304 14.89 -1.85 0.16
CA SER A 304 16.03 -1.58 1.05
C SER A 304 16.40 -2.77 1.95
N LEU A 305 15.48 -3.70 2.22
CA LEU A 305 15.82 -4.95 2.90
C LEU A 305 16.70 -5.85 2.03
N PHE A 306 16.56 -5.77 0.69
CA PHE A 306 17.45 -6.45 -0.26
C PHE A 306 18.89 -5.89 -0.29
N LEU A 307 19.11 -4.69 0.25
CA LEU A 307 20.43 -4.10 0.40
C LEU A 307 21.12 -4.49 1.72
N VAL A 308 20.40 -5.09 2.68
CA VAL A 308 20.97 -5.54 3.96
C VAL A 308 21.77 -6.84 3.75
N PRO A 309 23.11 -6.85 3.98
CA PRO A 309 23.95 -8.02 3.68
C PRO A 309 23.53 -9.30 4.39
N GLU A 310 23.04 -9.18 5.62
CA GLU A 310 22.58 -10.30 6.45
C GLU A 310 21.40 -11.07 5.81
N TYR A 311 20.50 -10.40 5.10
CA TYR A 311 19.36 -11.06 4.44
C TYR A 311 19.73 -11.64 3.06
N ALA A 312 20.82 -11.19 2.43
CA ALA A 312 21.16 -11.53 1.05
C ALA A 312 21.28 -13.04 0.77
N GLY A 313 21.61 -13.86 1.76
CA GLY A 313 21.62 -15.33 1.64
C GLY A 313 20.23 -15.96 1.58
N GLU A 314 19.29 -15.44 2.36
CA GLU A 314 17.92 -15.95 2.46
C GLU A 314 17.05 -15.46 1.31
N LEU A 315 17.18 -14.18 0.97
CA LEU A 315 16.45 -13.54 -0.13
C LEU A 315 16.68 -14.25 -1.48
N ARG A 316 17.92 -14.70 -1.74
CA ARG A 316 18.27 -15.50 -2.94
C ARG A 316 17.58 -16.86 -3.01
N ARG A 317 17.18 -17.44 -1.86
CA ARG A 317 16.43 -18.71 -1.82
C ARG A 317 14.93 -18.48 -1.92
N LEU A 318 14.42 -17.45 -1.26
CA LEU A 318 13.00 -17.10 -1.28
C LEU A 318 12.55 -16.64 -2.66
N PHE A 319 13.33 -15.78 -3.31
CA PHE A 319 12.98 -15.14 -4.59
C PHE A 319 14.12 -15.29 -5.60
N PRO A 320 14.15 -16.41 -6.35
CA PRO A 320 15.01 -16.57 -7.52
C PRO A 320 14.73 -15.48 -8.56
N GLU A 321 13.43 -15.22 -8.78
CA GLU A 321 12.86 -14.08 -9.51
C GLU A 321 12.45 -13.02 -8.49
N ARG A 322 13.14 -11.88 -8.51
CA ARG A 322 13.02 -10.77 -7.55
C ARG A 322 12.05 -9.70 -8.02
N SER A 323 11.66 -9.72 -9.30
CA SER A 323 10.64 -8.84 -9.85
C SER A 323 9.20 -9.19 -9.41
N ALA A 324 9.00 -10.19 -8.54
CA ALA A 324 7.70 -10.68 -8.11
C ALA A 324 7.54 -10.86 -6.58
N VAL A 325 8.39 -10.23 -5.76
CA VAL A 325 8.37 -10.34 -4.28
C VAL A 325 7.01 -9.91 -3.72
N PHE A 326 6.59 -8.69 -4.04
CA PHE A 326 5.30 -8.14 -3.67
C PHE A 326 4.16 -8.96 -4.26
N HIS A 327 4.28 -9.41 -5.52
CA HIS A 327 3.25 -10.22 -6.18
C HIS A 327 2.92 -11.50 -5.40
N HIS A 328 3.92 -12.23 -4.93
CA HIS A 328 3.70 -13.42 -4.09
C HIS A 328 3.14 -13.06 -2.71
N LEU A 329 3.72 -12.07 -2.03
CA LEU A 329 3.34 -11.76 -0.65
C LEU A 329 1.96 -11.08 -0.55
N VAL A 330 1.60 -10.21 -1.50
CA VAL A 330 0.29 -9.57 -1.53
C VAL A 330 -0.81 -10.58 -1.86
N ARG A 331 -0.57 -11.54 -2.78
CA ARG A 331 -1.56 -12.59 -3.11
C ARG A 331 -1.72 -13.65 -2.01
N TYR A 332 -0.79 -13.73 -1.06
CA TYR A 332 -0.87 -14.58 0.12
C TYR A 332 -1.61 -13.92 1.30
N LEU A 333 -1.45 -12.59 1.47
CA LEU A 333 -2.10 -11.86 2.57
C LEU A 333 -3.45 -11.25 2.20
N LEU A 334 -3.57 -10.69 1.00
CA LEU A 334 -4.68 -9.85 0.60
C LEU A 334 -5.80 -10.69 0.01
N HIS A 335 -6.79 -10.99 0.85
CA HIS A 335 -8.04 -11.59 0.45
C HIS A 335 -9.18 -10.65 0.92
N PRO A 336 -9.84 -9.94 0.00
CA PRO A 336 -10.98 -9.08 0.33
C PRO A 336 -12.08 -9.85 1.06
N SER A 337 -12.70 -9.25 2.08
CA SER A 337 -13.87 -9.84 2.74
C SER A 337 -15.05 -9.99 1.77
N ASN A 338 -16.03 -10.83 2.09
CA ASN A 338 -17.16 -11.10 1.20
C ASN A 338 -17.89 -9.81 0.75
N GLU A 339 -18.06 -8.81 1.63
CA GLU A 339 -18.62 -7.49 1.31
C GLU A 339 -17.84 -6.77 0.18
N VAL A 340 -16.51 -6.77 0.26
CA VAL A 340 -15.65 -6.15 -0.76
C VAL A 340 -15.65 -7.01 -2.02
N TRP A 341 -15.58 -8.33 -1.87
CA TRP A 341 -15.49 -9.28 -2.98
C TRP A 341 -16.75 -9.36 -3.83
N GLU A 342 -17.94 -9.30 -3.21
CA GLU A 342 -19.21 -9.18 -3.92
C GLU A 342 -19.24 -7.93 -4.81
N ARG A 343 -18.65 -6.81 -4.36
CA ARG A 343 -18.50 -5.59 -5.16
C ARG A 343 -17.49 -5.78 -6.31
N VAL A 344 -16.36 -6.45 -6.08
CA VAL A 344 -15.39 -6.78 -7.14
C VAL A 344 -16.04 -7.64 -8.22
N VAL A 345 -16.74 -8.70 -7.82
CA VAL A 345 -17.42 -9.63 -8.74
C VAL A 345 -18.57 -8.94 -9.47
N GLY A 346 -19.36 -8.10 -8.79
CA GLY A 346 -20.40 -7.28 -9.42
C GLY A 346 -19.83 -6.38 -10.51
N ASN A 347 -18.82 -5.57 -10.17
CA ASN A 347 -18.14 -4.69 -11.12
C ASN A 347 -17.49 -5.47 -12.28
N TYR A 348 -16.92 -6.65 -12.02
CA TYR A 348 -16.33 -7.49 -13.07
C TYR A 348 -17.39 -7.93 -14.08
N ARG A 349 -18.55 -8.41 -13.62
CA ARG A 349 -19.67 -8.82 -14.48
C ARG A 349 -20.25 -7.65 -15.26
N GLU A 350 -20.35 -6.47 -14.65
CA GLU A 350 -20.89 -5.27 -15.28
C GLU A 350 -19.96 -4.68 -16.34
N TYR A 351 -18.64 -4.68 -16.10
CA TYR A 351 -17.67 -3.93 -16.92
C TYR A 351 -16.74 -4.78 -17.79
N PHE A 352 -16.36 -5.99 -17.36
CA PHE A 352 -15.34 -6.81 -18.02
C PHE A 352 -15.86 -8.11 -18.63
N GLU A 353 -17.06 -8.58 -18.26
CA GLU A 353 -17.64 -9.78 -18.84
C GLU A 353 -18.05 -9.56 -20.31
N GLY A 354 -17.69 -10.51 -21.18
CA GLY A 354 -17.92 -10.40 -22.63
C GLY A 354 -16.98 -9.43 -23.37
N ALA A 355 -15.88 -8.97 -22.76
CA ALA A 355 -14.82 -8.23 -23.43
C ALA A 355 -13.67 -9.14 -23.86
N ASP A 356 -13.08 -8.87 -25.03
CA ASP A 356 -11.90 -9.57 -25.56
C ASP A 356 -10.60 -9.10 -24.90
N GLU A 357 -10.56 -7.83 -24.49
CA GLU A 357 -9.45 -7.23 -23.76
C GLU A 357 -9.96 -6.29 -22.66
N ARG A 358 -9.40 -6.45 -21.45
CA ARG A 358 -9.75 -5.67 -20.25
C ARG A 358 -8.62 -4.69 -19.95
N VAL A 359 -8.92 -3.40 -19.95
CA VAL A 359 -7.96 -2.31 -19.76
C VAL A 359 -8.27 -1.57 -18.46
N GLY A 360 -7.30 -1.48 -17.56
CA GLY A 360 -7.36 -0.63 -16.38
C GLY A 360 -6.60 0.68 -16.61
N ILE A 361 -7.21 1.82 -16.29
CA ILE A 361 -6.56 3.13 -16.33
C ILE A 361 -6.69 3.80 -14.96
N GLN A 362 -5.60 3.78 -14.19
CA GLN A 362 -5.52 4.33 -12.86
C GLN A 362 -4.94 5.75 -12.90
N ILE A 363 -5.78 6.73 -12.61
CA ILE A 363 -5.46 8.17 -12.70
C ILE A 363 -5.41 8.75 -11.28
N ARG A 364 -4.26 9.26 -10.84
CA ARG A 364 -4.12 10.08 -9.62
C ARG A 364 -3.35 11.36 -9.92
N VAL A 365 -4.02 12.49 -9.78
CA VAL A 365 -3.40 13.82 -9.67
C VAL A 365 -3.28 14.12 -8.18
N PHE A 366 -2.12 14.54 -7.69
CA PHE A 366 -1.89 14.84 -6.27
C PHE A 366 -2.14 16.32 -5.99
N ASP A 367 -2.83 16.63 -4.89
CA ASP A 367 -3.24 18.01 -4.58
C ASP A 367 -2.05 18.94 -4.29
N ASN A 368 -0.95 18.38 -3.76
CA ASN A 368 0.34 19.08 -3.57
C ASN A 368 1.16 19.26 -4.87
N PHE A 369 0.78 18.57 -5.94
CA PHE A 369 1.43 18.63 -7.26
C PHE A 369 0.35 18.65 -8.36
N PRO A 370 -0.49 19.70 -8.39
CA PRO A 370 -1.66 19.73 -9.25
C PRO A 370 -1.26 19.74 -10.72
N VAL A 371 -2.02 19.01 -11.53
CA VAL A 371 -1.91 19.00 -12.99
C VAL A 371 -3.26 19.49 -13.54
N PRO A 372 -3.28 20.47 -14.48
CA PRO A 372 -4.49 20.88 -15.18
C PRO A 372 -5.21 19.68 -15.83
N PHE A 373 -6.54 19.68 -15.80
CA PHE A 373 -7.36 18.56 -16.28
C PHE A 373 -7.00 18.17 -17.72
N ASP A 374 -7.00 19.12 -18.65
CA ASP A 374 -6.70 18.86 -20.06
C ASP A 374 -5.26 18.36 -20.27
N GLN A 375 -4.31 18.83 -19.46
CA GLN A 375 -2.92 18.39 -19.54
C GLN A 375 -2.80 16.92 -19.12
N MET A 376 -3.43 16.52 -18.02
CA MET A 376 -3.46 15.13 -17.56
C MET A 376 -4.24 14.24 -18.53
N LEU A 377 -5.38 14.71 -19.06
CA LEU A 377 -6.17 13.98 -20.04
C LEU A 377 -5.37 13.73 -21.34
N ASN A 378 -4.72 14.77 -21.87
CA ASN A 378 -3.86 14.65 -23.04
C ASN A 378 -2.70 13.68 -22.78
N GLN A 379 -2.13 13.68 -21.57
CA GLN A 379 -1.10 12.70 -21.19
C GLN A 379 -1.66 11.25 -21.19
N VAL A 380 -2.84 11.04 -20.60
CA VAL A 380 -3.51 9.72 -20.58
C VAL A 380 -3.80 9.24 -22.01
N MET A 381 -4.33 10.10 -22.87
CA MET A 381 -4.61 9.76 -24.28
C MET A 381 -3.33 9.50 -25.07
N ASN A 382 -2.32 10.38 -24.99
CA ASN A 382 -1.04 10.21 -25.69
C ASN A 382 -0.31 8.94 -25.25
N CYS A 383 -0.34 8.61 -23.95
CA CYS A 383 0.16 7.34 -23.46
C CYS A 383 -0.62 6.17 -24.06
N SER A 384 -1.95 6.19 -23.93
CA SER A 384 -2.81 5.06 -24.30
C SER A 384 -2.75 4.75 -25.80
N LEU A 385 -2.71 5.79 -26.64
CA LEU A 385 -2.56 5.68 -28.09
C LEU A 385 -1.14 5.26 -28.48
N GLY A 386 -0.12 5.97 -27.97
CA GLY A 386 1.29 5.69 -28.32
C GLY A 386 1.80 4.33 -27.84
N ALA A 387 1.19 3.76 -26.80
CA ALA A 387 1.47 2.44 -26.28
C ALA A 387 0.58 1.32 -26.87
N GLY A 388 -0.38 1.65 -27.76
CA GLY A 388 -1.33 0.68 -28.34
C GLY A 388 -2.34 0.10 -27.34
N VAL A 389 -2.52 0.74 -26.18
CA VAL A 389 -3.50 0.34 -25.16
C VAL A 389 -4.92 0.58 -25.67
N LEU A 390 -5.15 1.79 -26.20
CA LEU A 390 -6.41 2.18 -26.85
C LEU A 390 -6.15 2.48 -28.33
N PRO A 391 -7.09 2.16 -29.24
CA PRO A 391 -6.95 2.43 -30.66
C PRO A 391 -7.12 3.92 -30.98
N ALA A 392 -6.49 4.36 -32.07
CA ALA A 392 -6.74 5.66 -32.68
C ALA A 392 -8.18 5.76 -33.23
N VAL A 393 -8.66 6.99 -33.38
CA VAL A 393 -10.04 7.31 -33.76
C VAL A 393 -10.09 8.11 -35.06
N THR A 394 -11.13 7.87 -35.85
CA THR A 394 -11.36 8.42 -37.18
C THR A 394 -12.84 8.80 -37.37
N GLY A 395 -13.10 9.69 -38.33
CA GLY A 395 -14.45 10.07 -38.74
C GLY A 395 -15.13 9.05 -39.68
N GLU A 396 -14.38 8.08 -40.21
CA GLU A 396 -14.90 7.08 -41.15
C GLU A 396 -15.06 5.71 -40.47
N ALA A 397 -16.26 5.15 -40.51
CA ALA A 397 -16.55 3.88 -39.86
C ALA A 397 -16.00 2.69 -40.65
N ALA A 398 -14.92 2.07 -40.15
CA ALA A 398 -14.46 0.78 -40.63
C ALA A 398 -15.50 -0.31 -40.30
N SER A 399 -16.08 -0.95 -41.31
CA SER A 399 -17.07 -2.03 -41.11
C SER A 399 -16.37 -3.36 -40.80
N SER A 400 -16.14 -3.65 -39.51
CA SER A 400 -15.77 -5.00 -39.08
C SER A 400 -17.01 -5.81 -38.73
N VAL A 401 -17.10 -7.03 -39.26
CA VAL A 401 -18.17 -7.99 -38.95
C VAL A 401 -17.88 -8.76 -37.64
N ASP A 402 -16.63 -8.70 -37.16
CA ASP A 402 -16.14 -9.38 -35.95
C ASP A 402 -15.23 -8.41 -35.17
N ALA A 403 -15.85 -7.37 -34.62
CA ALA A 403 -15.18 -6.27 -33.94
C ALA A 403 -14.83 -6.64 -32.49
N LYS A 404 -13.54 -6.77 -32.17
CA LYS A 404 -13.09 -7.00 -30.79
C LYS A 404 -13.57 -5.91 -29.84
N VAL A 405 -14.02 -6.31 -28.66
CA VAL A 405 -14.51 -5.43 -27.60
C VAL A 405 -13.42 -5.18 -26.56
N LYS A 406 -12.95 -3.94 -26.45
CA LYS A 406 -12.11 -3.49 -25.34
C LYS A 406 -12.98 -2.87 -24.25
N ALA A 407 -12.92 -3.43 -23.04
CA ALA A 407 -13.54 -2.83 -21.86
C ALA A 407 -12.50 -2.04 -21.05
N VAL A 408 -12.75 -0.75 -20.84
CA VAL A 408 -11.84 0.19 -20.19
C VAL A 408 -12.45 0.63 -18.86
N VAL A 409 -11.83 0.24 -17.74
CA VAL A 409 -12.17 0.71 -16.41
C VAL A 409 -11.21 1.85 -16.02
N VAL A 410 -11.76 3.04 -15.82
CA VAL A 410 -11.03 4.22 -15.37
C VAL A 410 -11.31 4.45 -13.88
N THR A 411 -10.27 4.51 -13.06
CA THR A 411 -10.40 4.82 -11.61
C THR A 411 -9.77 6.19 -11.32
N ASN A 412 -10.58 7.12 -10.84
CA ASN A 412 -10.18 8.45 -10.39
C ASN A 412 -11.16 8.95 -9.32
N LEU A 413 -10.75 9.91 -8.48
CA LEU A 413 -11.67 10.53 -7.52
C LEU A 413 -12.81 11.29 -8.22
N ARG A 414 -12.59 11.85 -9.42
CA ARG A 414 -13.56 12.63 -10.19
C ARG A 414 -14.02 11.87 -11.43
N SER A 415 -15.21 12.15 -11.93
CA SER A 415 -15.78 11.46 -13.10
C SER A 415 -15.20 11.90 -14.45
N GLY A 416 -14.80 13.17 -14.58
CA GLY A 416 -14.56 13.82 -15.87
C GLY A 416 -13.55 13.15 -16.81
N TYR A 417 -12.54 12.42 -16.29
CA TYR A 417 -11.62 11.67 -17.15
C TYR A 417 -12.31 10.50 -17.85
N SER A 418 -13.13 9.71 -17.15
CA SER A 418 -13.85 8.59 -17.78
C SER A 418 -14.93 9.09 -18.73
N GLU A 419 -15.63 10.17 -18.37
CA GLU A 419 -16.63 10.82 -19.21
C GLU A 419 -16.03 11.29 -20.53
N ARG A 420 -14.90 12.00 -20.49
CA ARG A 420 -14.28 12.55 -21.70
C ARG A 420 -13.64 11.47 -22.59
N ILE A 421 -13.07 10.41 -22.01
CA ILE A 421 -12.58 9.25 -22.78
C ILE A 421 -13.77 8.50 -23.40
N ARG A 422 -14.87 8.29 -22.65
CA ARG A 422 -16.12 7.68 -23.16
C ARG A 422 -16.70 8.47 -24.32
N GLU A 423 -16.73 9.80 -24.21
CA GLU A 423 -17.25 10.69 -25.23
C GLU A 423 -16.50 10.53 -26.56
N VAL A 424 -15.17 10.47 -26.55
CA VAL A 424 -14.33 10.27 -27.74
C VAL A 424 -14.71 8.98 -28.47
N TYR A 425 -14.75 7.84 -27.77
CA TYR A 425 -15.07 6.54 -28.38
C TYR A 425 -16.57 6.32 -28.66
N HIS A 426 -17.45 7.19 -28.16
CA HIS A 426 -18.87 7.22 -28.54
C HIS A 426 -19.11 8.09 -29.79
N GLN A 427 -18.33 9.15 -29.99
CA GLN A 427 -18.51 10.09 -31.11
C GLN A 427 -17.76 9.70 -32.38
N GLN A 428 -16.68 8.92 -32.26
CA GLN A 428 -15.76 8.60 -33.37
C GLN A 428 -15.57 7.10 -33.52
N ALA A 429 -15.42 6.63 -34.75
CA ALA A 429 -15.08 5.25 -35.03
C ALA A 429 -13.60 5.00 -34.70
N THR A 430 -13.22 3.75 -34.43
CA THR A 430 -11.81 3.37 -34.25
C THR A 430 -11.18 2.99 -35.59
N GLU A 431 -9.92 3.36 -35.81
CA GLU A 431 -9.19 2.99 -37.03
C GLU A 431 -9.02 1.47 -37.18
N THR A 432 -9.00 0.75 -36.06
CA THR A 432 -8.90 -0.71 -36.00
C THR A 432 -10.25 -1.43 -36.14
N GLY A 433 -11.37 -0.71 -36.08
CA GLY A 433 -12.71 -1.28 -36.01
C GLY A 433 -13.06 -1.93 -34.66
N GLU A 434 -12.19 -1.81 -33.64
CA GLU A 434 -12.43 -2.32 -32.28
C GLU A 434 -13.48 -1.47 -31.54
N VAL A 435 -14.36 -2.11 -30.78
CA VAL A 435 -15.39 -1.43 -29.95
C VAL A 435 -14.82 -1.14 -28.57
N VAL A 436 -14.69 0.14 -28.20
CA VAL A 436 -14.19 0.57 -26.89
C VAL A 436 -15.35 0.98 -25.98
N ARG A 437 -15.48 0.33 -24.82
CA ARG A 437 -16.50 0.65 -23.79
C ARG A 437 -15.82 1.17 -22.53
N VAL A 438 -16.24 2.33 -22.02
CA VAL A 438 -15.52 3.05 -20.95
C VAL A 438 -16.37 3.21 -19.70
N PHE A 439 -15.89 2.69 -18.58
CA PHE A 439 -16.58 2.57 -17.30
C PHE A 439 -15.79 3.24 -16.16
N GLN A 440 -16.48 3.63 -15.08
CA GLN A 440 -15.87 4.12 -13.84
C GLN A 440 -16.70 3.63 -12.64
N PRO A 441 -16.17 2.74 -11.78
CA PRO A 441 -16.95 2.10 -10.71
C PRO A 441 -17.37 3.03 -9.55
N SER A 442 -16.66 4.15 -9.34
CA SER A 442 -17.06 5.24 -8.44
C SER A 442 -16.33 6.55 -8.76
N HIS A 443 -16.86 7.65 -8.24
CA HIS A 443 -16.24 8.97 -8.22
C HIS A 443 -16.56 9.61 -6.86
N GLU A 444 -15.61 9.51 -5.93
CA GLU A 444 -15.81 9.93 -4.52
C GLU A 444 -15.61 11.44 -4.31
N GLU A 445 -15.19 12.17 -5.35
CA GLU A 445 -14.78 13.59 -5.43
C GLU A 445 -13.58 13.99 -4.55
N ALA A 446 -13.50 13.45 -3.33
CA ALA A 446 -12.43 13.64 -2.36
C ALA A 446 -11.96 12.30 -1.77
N GLN A 447 -10.71 12.25 -1.31
CA GLN A 447 -10.19 11.08 -0.59
C GLN A 447 -10.69 11.10 0.86
N ALA A 448 -11.37 10.03 1.27
CA ALA A 448 -12.08 9.93 2.55
C ALA A 448 -11.54 8.74 3.38
N THR A 449 -10.22 8.69 3.58
CA THR A 449 -9.49 7.55 4.18
C THR A 449 -10.09 7.04 5.49
N GLU A 450 -10.56 7.93 6.37
CA GLU A 450 -11.10 7.54 7.69
C GLU A 450 -12.55 7.01 7.64
N HIS A 451 -13.12 6.84 6.43
CA HIS A 451 -14.46 6.31 6.23
C HIS A 451 -14.41 4.91 5.65
N ARG A 452 -14.87 3.90 6.43
CA ARG A 452 -14.88 2.49 6.01
C ARG A 452 -15.51 2.25 4.63
N GLY A 453 -16.64 2.89 4.35
CA GLY A 453 -17.35 2.77 3.06
C GLY A 453 -16.54 3.27 1.85
N HIS A 454 -15.68 4.28 2.05
CA HIS A 454 -14.74 4.75 1.03
C HIS A 454 -13.66 3.70 0.78
N ASN A 455 -13.06 3.16 1.84
CA ASN A 455 -12.01 2.15 1.73
C ASN A 455 -12.51 0.82 1.13
N VAL A 456 -13.77 0.42 1.37
CA VAL A 456 -14.42 -0.72 0.70
C VAL A 456 -14.47 -0.52 -0.83
N LYS A 457 -14.89 0.66 -1.30
CA LYS A 457 -14.91 0.99 -2.74
C LYS A 457 -13.49 1.01 -3.31
N ALA A 458 -12.56 1.68 -2.62
CA ALA A 458 -11.18 1.83 -3.05
C ALA A 458 -10.45 0.48 -3.16
N LEU A 459 -10.65 -0.44 -2.21
CA LEU A 459 -10.10 -1.79 -2.27
C LEU A 459 -10.74 -2.61 -3.41
N ALA A 460 -12.05 -2.50 -3.62
CA ALA A 460 -12.72 -3.17 -4.74
C ALA A 460 -12.23 -2.67 -6.11
N GLU A 461 -11.89 -1.38 -6.24
CA GLU A 461 -11.29 -0.82 -7.46
C GLU A 461 -9.84 -1.26 -7.67
N ILE A 462 -9.02 -1.33 -6.62
CA ILE A 462 -7.66 -1.90 -6.68
C ILE A 462 -7.71 -3.36 -7.17
N GLU A 463 -8.60 -4.17 -6.60
CA GLU A 463 -8.84 -5.55 -7.01
C GLU A 463 -9.28 -5.63 -8.48
N LEU A 464 -10.30 -4.85 -8.87
CA LEU A 464 -10.81 -4.83 -10.25
C LEU A 464 -9.72 -4.46 -11.27
N LEU A 465 -8.92 -3.40 -11.02
CA LEU A 465 -7.79 -3.04 -11.88
C LEU A 465 -6.80 -4.20 -12.03
N SER A 466 -6.56 -4.96 -10.96
CA SER A 466 -5.67 -6.13 -10.98
C SER A 466 -6.20 -7.34 -11.75
N LEU A 467 -7.45 -7.30 -12.23
CA LEU A 467 -8.07 -8.28 -13.13
C LEU A 467 -7.94 -7.87 -14.62
N SER A 468 -7.37 -6.70 -14.90
CA SER A 468 -7.14 -6.20 -16.26
C SER A 468 -6.02 -6.98 -16.97
N ASP A 469 -6.06 -6.99 -18.30
CA ASP A 469 -5.03 -7.54 -19.17
C ASP A 469 -3.90 -6.54 -19.44
N VAL A 470 -4.28 -5.26 -19.56
CA VAL A 470 -3.37 -4.13 -19.70
C VAL A 470 -3.70 -3.09 -18.63
N LEU A 471 -2.69 -2.50 -18.01
CA LEU A 471 -2.83 -1.53 -16.94
C LEU A 471 -2.00 -0.28 -17.22
N VAL A 472 -2.63 0.88 -17.11
CA VAL A 472 -1.99 2.20 -17.04
C VAL A 472 -2.07 2.67 -15.59
N THR A 473 -0.98 3.15 -15.01
CA THR A 473 -0.92 3.68 -13.63
C THR A 473 -0.34 5.10 -13.59
N SER A 474 -0.64 5.84 -12.53
CA SER A 474 -0.05 7.17 -12.30
C SER A 474 1.21 7.08 -11.44
N ALA A 475 2.25 7.84 -11.81
CA ALA A 475 3.48 7.99 -11.03
C ALA A 475 3.20 8.24 -9.53
N TRP A 476 4.00 7.63 -8.65
CA TRP A 476 3.87 7.67 -7.18
C TRP A 476 2.56 7.08 -6.61
N SER A 477 1.63 6.59 -7.44
CA SER A 477 0.33 6.13 -6.93
C SER A 477 0.41 4.72 -6.37
N THR A 478 0.50 4.62 -5.04
CA THR A 478 0.51 3.34 -4.31
C THR A 478 -0.76 2.50 -4.55
N PHE A 479 -1.89 3.14 -4.88
CA PHE A 479 -3.11 2.48 -5.37
C PHE A 479 -2.83 1.66 -6.64
N GLY A 480 -2.14 2.27 -7.62
CA GLY A 480 -1.67 1.59 -8.83
C GLY A 480 -0.65 0.49 -8.55
N TYR A 481 0.28 0.72 -7.60
CA TYR A 481 1.27 -0.29 -7.21
C TYR A 481 0.64 -1.55 -6.58
N VAL A 482 -0.43 -1.41 -5.80
CA VAL A 482 -1.13 -2.59 -5.26
C VAL A 482 -1.85 -3.34 -6.38
N ALA A 483 -2.56 -2.62 -7.27
CA ALA A 483 -3.27 -3.23 -8.40
C ALA A 483 -2.34 -3.98 -9.37
N GLN A 484 -1.24 -3.34 -9.79
CA GLN A 484 -0.26 -3.96 -10.68
C GLN A 484 0.40 -5.19 -10.02
N GLY A 485 0.67 -5.10 -8.70
CA GLY A 485 1.29 -6.15 -7.91
C GLY A 485 0.40 -7.38 -7.76
N LEU A 486 -0.88 -7.20 -7.41
CA LEU A 486 -1.88 -8.27 -7.35
C LEU A 486 -2.02 -8.99 -8.70
N GLY A 487 -2.09 -8.23 -9.80
CA GLY A 487 -2.24 -8.79 -11.14
C GLY A 487 -0.97 -9.40 -11.72
N GLY A 488 0.21 -9.10 -11.15
CA GLY A 488 1.50 -9.43 -11.79
C GLY A 488 1.74 -8.61 -13.06
N LEU A 489 1.09 -7.45 -13.18
CA LEU A 489 1.07 -6.64 -14.38
C LEU A 489 2.27 -5.70 -14.40
N LYS A 490 2.96 -5.64 -15.53
CA LYS A 490 3.94 -4.58 -15.84
C LYS A 490 3.18 -3.42 -16.47
N PRO A 491 2.86 -2.32 -15.75
CA PRO A 491 2.01 -1.26 -16.30
C PRO A 491 2.73 -0.35 -17.28
N TRP A 492 1.95 0.50 -17.96
CA TRP A 492 2.42 1.77 -18.50
C TRP A 492 2.24 2.87 -17.45
N VAL A 493 3.33 3.46 -16.97
CA VAL A 493 3.29 4.46 -15.89
C VAL A 493 3.29 5.86 -16.49
N LEU A 494 2.22 6.61 -16.27
CA LEU A 494 2.09 8.03 -16.59
C LEU A 494 3.10 8.81 -15.74
N LEU A 495 4.14 9.35 -16.39
CA LEU A 495 5.26 9.99 -15.72
C LEU A 495 4.86 11.35 -15.15
N ARG A 496 5.61 11.90 -14.19
CA ARG A 496 5.39 13.29 -13.81
C ARG A 496 5.85 14.24 -14.92
N HIS A 497 5.03 15.22 -15.25
CA HIS A 497 5.37 16.37 -16.12
C HIS A 497 6.66 17.12 -15.72
N THR A 498 7.11 16.97 -14.47
CA THR A 498 8.33 17.56 -13.92
C THR A 498 9.57 16.66 -14.07
N GLN A 499 9.41 15.42 -14.51
CA GLN A 499 10.47 14.41 -14.65
C GLN A 499 10.73 14.01 -16.13
N SER A 500 9.71 14.03 -17.00
CA SER A 500 9.85 13.68 -18.42
C SER A 500 8.85 14.44 -19.31
N ALA A 501 9.21 14.57 -20.59
CA ALA A 501 8.29 14.95 -21.66
C ALA A 501 7.52 13.75 -22.24
N ASP A 502 7.99 12.51 -22.00
CA ASP A 502 7.28 11.29 -22.41
C ASP A 502 5.94 11.17 -21.65
N ALA A 503 4.85 10.86 -22.36
CA ALA A 503 3.55 10.69 -21.72
C ALA A 503 3.54 9.54 -20.70
N CYS A 504 4.19 8.42 -21.00
CA CYS A 504 4.36 7.30 -20.07
C CYS A 504 5.56 6.42 -20.43
N ARG A 505 5.90 5.49 -19.51
CA ARG A 505 6.95 4.48 -19.72
C ARG A 505 6.48 3.11 -19.26
N ARG A 506 6.86 2.04 -19.97
CA ARG A 506 6.59 0.67 -19.52
C ARG A 506 7.46 0.35 -18.31
N ALA A 507 6.84 -0.09 -17.21
CA ALA A 507 7.57 -0.60 -16.07
C ALA A 507 8.24 -1.95 -16.40
N ALA A 508 9.46 -2.18 -15.94
CA ALA A 508 10.18 -3.42 -16.21
C ALA A 508 9.72 -4.61 -15.33
N SER A 509 9.11 -4.33 -14.18
CA SER A 509 8.62 -5.28 -13.18
C SER A 509 7.29 -4.80 -12.56
N PRO A 510 6.42 -5.71 -12.07
CA PRO A 510 5.20 -5.39 -11.32
C PRO A 510 5.48 -4.88 -9.90
N GLU A 511 6.73 -4.89 -9.43
CA GLU A 511 7.10 -4.42 -8.09
C GLU A 511 6.66 -2.95 -7.81
N PRO A 512 6.23 -2.63 -6.59
CA PRO A 512 6.05 -1.24 -6.15
C PRO A 512 7.38 -0.48 -6.05
N CYS A 513 7.33 0.84 -6.20
CA CYS A 513 8.46 1.71 -5.88
C CYS A 513 8.56 1.98 -4.36
N PHE A 514 9.76 1.85 -3.79
CA PHE A 514 10.08 2.53 -2.53
C PHE A 514 10.43 3.98 -2.87
N LEU A 515 9.46 4.90 -2.74
CA LEU A 515 9.62 6.31 -3.12
C LEU A 515 10.66 7.09 -2.29
N MET A 516 10.84 6.73 -1.01
CA MET A 516 11.65 7.50 -0.05
C MET A 516 12.72 6.64 0.65
N PRO A 517 13.66 6.01 -0.08
CA PRO A 517 14.66 5.11 0.51
C PRO A 517 15.72 5.85 1.34
N PRO A 518 16.45 5.16 2.23
CA PRO A 518 17.65 5.70 2.87
C PRO A 518 18.76 5.92 1.83
N ALA A 519 19.61 6.91 2.07
CA ALA A 519 20.78 7.14 1.21
C ALA A 519 21.78 5.98 1.36
N PRO A 520 22.32 5.39 0.27
CA PRO A 520 23.20 4.23 0.36
C PRO A 520 24.41 4.40 1.31
N ALA A 521 25.04 5.59 1.28
CA ALA A 521 26.19 5.92 2.12
C ALA A 521 25.93 5.85 3.64
N GLN A 522 24.67 5.81 4.08
CA GLN A 522 24.30 5.75 5.50
C GLN A 522 24.53 4.39 6.15
N CYS A 523 24.43 3.31 5.36
CA CYS A 523 24.54 1.93 5.84
C CYS A 523 25.58 1.10 5.08
N PHE A 524 25.95 1.50 3.86
CA PHE A 524 26.85 0.75 2.98
C PHE A 524 28.16 1.52 2.80
N ARG A 525 29.20 1.14 3.57
CA ARG A 525 30.52 1.80 3.55
C ARG A 525 31.16 1.80 2.16
N ASP A 526 31.57 2.98 1.70
CA ASP A 526 32.69 3.37 0.80
C ASP A 526 33.22 2.41 -0.31
N GLY A 527 32.46 1.41 -0.73
CA GLY A 527 32.77 0.49 -1.84
C GLY A 527 31.62 0.26 -2.81
N GLY A 528 30.43 0.80 -2.53
CA GLY A 528 29.21 0.60 -3.32
C GLY A 528 28.47 1.90 -3.67
N GLY A 529 29.09 3.07 -3.49
CA GLY A 529 28.41 4.39 -3.52
C GLY A 529 27.69 4.77 -4.82
N ASN A 530 27.97 4.09 -5.94
CA ASN A 530 27.25 4.21 -7.22
C ASN A 530 26.60 2.88 -7.68
N ALA A 531 26.75 1.81 -6.92
CA ALA A 531 26.27 0.48 -7.27
C ALA A 531 24.94 0.17 -6.57
N ILE A 532 23.89 0.74 -7.15
CA ILE A 532 22.63 0.02 -7.33
C ILE A 532 22.99 -1.45 -7.66
N LEU A 533 22.63 -2.40 -6.78
CA LEU A 533 22.82 -3.82 -7.07
C LEU A 533 22.02 -4.16 -8.33
N SER A 534 22.44 -5.14 -9.13
CA SER A 534 21.76 -5.46 -10.41
C SER A 534 20.24 -5.62 -10.25
N ASN A 535 19.83 -6.17 -9.11
CA ASN A 535 18.45 -6.44 -8.71
C ASN A 535 17.72 -5.32 -7.94
N VAL A 536 18.35 -4.19 -7.63
CA VAL A 536 17.73 -3.05 -6.89
C VAL A 536 18.10 -1.75 -7.58
N ARG A 537 17.23 -1.23 -8.44
CA ARG A 537 17.51 -0.06 -9.31
C ARG A 537 16.50 1.07 -9.06
N HIS A 538 16.75 2.24 -9.64
CA HIS A 538 15.80 3.36 -9.57
C HIS A 538 14.45 3.04 -10.23
N CYS A 539 13.39 3.66 -9.72
CA CYS A 539 12.04 3.51 -10.25
C CYS A 539 11.88 4.27 -11.58
N GLU A 540 10.92 3.84 -12.41
CA GLU A 540 10.61 4.53 -13.66
C GLU A 540 9.90 5.89 -13.42
N ASP A 541 9.30 6.07 -12.24
CA ASP A 541 8.40 7.17 -11.88
C ASP A 541 8.81 7.97 -10.62
N GLU A 542 9.88 7.56 -9.93
CA GLU A 542 10.57 8.39 -8.94
C GLU A 542 12.09 8.23 -9.06
N VAL A 543 12.76 9.34 -9.38
CA VAL A 543 14.19 9.39 -9.70
C VAL A 543 15.06 8.94 -8.52
N ASN A 544 14.67 9.27 -7.28
CA ASN A 544 15.39 8.87 -6.07
C ASN A 544 14.83 7.57 -5.46
N GLY A 545 13.66 7.14 -5.90
CA GLY A 545 13.03 5.91 -5.44
C GLY A 545 13.78 4.68 -5.94
N ILE A 546 13.57 3.54 -5.29
CA ILE A 546 14.17 2.26 -5.70
C ILE A 546 13.14 1.13 -5.75
N LYS A 547 13.36 0.17 -6.65
CA LYS A 547 12.48 -0.97 -6.93
C LYS A 547 13.31 -2.24 -7.15
N LEU A 548 12.69 -3.40 -6.95
CA LEU A 548 13.28 -4.69 -7.29
C LEU A 548 13.13 -5.06 -8.77
N PHE A 549 14.20 -5.66 -9.30
CA PHE A 549 14.32 -6.20 -10.64
C PHE A 549 15.09 -7.53 -10.55
N ASP A 550 15.10 -8.32 -11.63
CA ASP A 550 15.85 -9.58 -11.70
C ASP A 550 17.35 -9.39 -11.98
#